data_AF-A0A175Y746-F1
#
_entry.id   AF-A0A175Y746-F1
#
_cell.length_a   1.000
_cell.length_b   1.000
_cell.length_c   1.000
_cell.angle_alpha   90.00
_cell.angle_beta   90.00
_cell.angle_gamma   90.00
#
_symmetry.space_group_name_H-M   'P 1'
#
loop_
_entity.id
_entity.type
_entity.pdbx_description
1 polymer ?
#
loop_
_entity_poly.entity_id
_entity_poly.type
_entity_poly.pdbx_seq_one_letter_code
_entity_poly.pdbx_strand_id
1 'polypeptide(L)'
;MLALTLGLAAPAMARNVAPTVTIDHSAQLDHHSGPVTARYRGALVVDHRQIGAVAPAGRAASLRCHWTAQLAVERHATTATGATTQRSFVSDRSLSGHRPGWCAGQRDAIARDVAAQSIALDRHIQAVAREDHDILRAELDRLHGSVAAG
;
A
#
# COMPACT_ATOMS: atom_id res chain seq x y z
N MET A 1 -5.75 -10.57 -54.25
CA MET A 1 -5.24 -9.57 -53.29
C MET A 1 -5.72 -9.97 -51.90
N LEU A 2 -4.88 -10.66 -51.11
CA LEU A 2 -5.18 -11.02 -49.72
C LEU A 2 -4.51 -9.98 -48.82
N ALA A 3 -5.28 -9.17 -48.10
CA ALA A 3 -4.76 -8.20 -47.15
C ALA A 3 -4.71 -8.84 -45.75
N LEU A 4 -3.51 -9.13 -45.26
CA LEU A 4 -3.26 -9.64 -43.92
C LEU A 4 -3.08 -8.44 -42.98
N THR A 5 -4.10 -8.06 -42.22
CA THR A 5 -4.00 -7.02 -41.19
C THR A 5 -3.45 -7.62 -39.90
N LEU A 6 -2.15 -7.43 -39.64
CA LEU A 6 -1.55 -7.70 -38.33
C LEU A 6 -2.06 -6.66 -37.31
N GLY A 7 -2.91 -7.09 -36.39
CA GLY A 7 -3.26 -6.31 -35.19
C GLY A 7 -2.09 -6.35 -34.20
N LEU A 8 -1.40 -5.22 -34.05
CA LEU A 8 -0.38 -5.01 -33.03
C LEU A 8 -1.08 -4.81 -31.67
N ALA A 9 -1.12 -5.84 -30.83
CA ALA A 9 -1.44 -5.68 -29.42
C ALA A 9 -0.25 -4.99 -28.72
N ALA A 10 -0.44 -3.74 -28.29
CA ALA A 10 0.55 -3.04 -27.49
C ALA A 10 0.66 -3.71 -26.10
N PRO A 11 1.87 -4.07 -25.63
CA PRO A 11 2.03 -4.57 -24.27
C PRO A 11 1.77 -3.42 -23.28
N ALA A 12 0.83 -3.63 -22.36
CA ALA A 12 0.66 -2.76 -21.22
C ALA A 12 1.93 -2.83 -20.36
N MET A 13 2.77 -1.81 -20.45
CA MET A 13 3.95 -1.67 -19.59
C MET A 13 3.46 -1.56 -18.15
N ALA A 14 3.71 -2.60 -17.35
CA ALA A 14 3.55 -2.54 -15.90
C ALA A 14 4.44 -1.38 -15.40
N ARG A 15 3.82 -0.30 -14.93
CA ARG A 15 4.55 0.79 -14.27
C ARG A 15 5.06 0.24 -12.94
N ASN A 16 6.33 -0.16 -12.91
CA ASN A 16 7.07 -0.36 -11.67
C ASN A 16 7.28 1.00 -10.99
N VAL A 17 6.25 1.47 -10.29
CA VAL A 17 6.40 2.57 -9.35
C VAL A 17 7.05 1.97 -8.10
N ALA A 18 8.36 2.19 -7.95
CA ALA A 18 9.02 1.87 -6.69
C ALA A 18 8.31 2.61 -5.55
N PRO A 19 8.04 1.96 -4.41
CA PRO A 19 7.35 2.60 -3.31
C PRO A 19 8.18 3.80 -2.83
N THR A 20 7.53 4.97 -2.77
CA THR A 20 8.19 6.21 -2.37
C THR A 20 8.57 6.21 -0.88
N VAL A 21 7.81 5.46 -0.08
CA VAL A 21 7.99 5.33 1.35
C VAL A 21 7.64 3.90 1.76
N THR A 22 8.50 3.29 2.54
CA THR A 22 8.27 2.00 3.20
C THR A 22 8.37 2.17 4.71
N ILE A 23 7.61 1.36 5.44
CA ILE A 23 7.56 1.41 6.90
C ILE A 23 7.49 0.00 7.46
N ASP A 24 8.17 -0.25 8.58
CA ASP A 24 8.18 -1.55 9.22
C ASP A 24 7.65 -1.42 10.66
N HIS A 25 6.83 -2.38 11.08
CA HIS A 25 6.31 -2.47 12.44
C HIS A 25 6.34 -3.92 12.90
N SER A 26 6.73 -4.16 14.16
CA SER A 26 6.69 -5.48 14.77
C SER A 26 5.79 -5.46 15.98
N ALA A 27 4.99 -6.51 16.14
CA ALA A 27 4.11 -6.72 17.28
C ALA A 27 4.30 -8.13 17.85
N GLN A 28 4.15 -8.25 19.16
CA GLN A 28 4.00 -9.53 19.83
C GLN A 28 2.53 -9.79 20.11
N LEU A 29 2.11 -11.03 19.84
CA LEU A 29 0.76 -11.51 20.11
C LEU A 29 0.86 -12.72 21.03
N ASP A 30 0.12 -12.69 22.14
CA ASP A 30 -0.09 -13.88 22.95
C ASP A 30 -1.14 -14.77 22.28
N HIS A 31 -0.79 -16.05 22.14
CA HIS A 31 -1.65 -17.10 21.59
C HIS A 31 -1.61 -18.32 22.52
N HIS A 32 -2.67 -19.14 22.55
CA HIS A 32 -2.74 -20.29 23.46
C HIS A 32 -1.64 -21.32 23.23
N SER A 33 -1.10 -21.37 22.01
CA SER A 33 0.03 -22.22 21.65
C SER A 33 1.42 -21.59 21.85
N GLY A 34 1.47 -20.40 22.46
CA GLY A 34 2.69 -19.67 22.77
C GLY A 34 2.76 -18.29 22.11
N PRO A 35 3.80 -17.50 22.44
CA PRO A 35 3.96 -16.16 21.88
C PRO A 35 4.23 -16.22 20.37
N VAL A 36 3.73 -15.21 19.66
CA VAL A 36 3.91 -15.02 18.22
C VAL A 36 4.53 -13.66 17.94
N THR A 37 5.56 -13.64 17.09
CA THR A 37 6.12 -12.39 16.56
C THR A 37 5.55 -12.12 15.17
N ALA A 38 4.86 -11.00 14.99
CA ALA A 38 4.35 -10.55 13.70
C ALA A 38 5.11 -9.31 13.23
N ARG A 39 5.65 -9.37 12.02
CA ARG A 39 6.32 -8.28 11.31
C ARG A 39 5.41 -7.79 10.18
N TYR A 40 5.15 -6.49 10.14
CA TYR A 40 4.35 -5.81 9.15
C TYR A 40 5.25 -4.86 8.37
N ARG A 41 5.32 -5.05 7.05
CA ARG A 41 6.02 -4.17 6.12
C ARG A 41 4.98 -3.45 5.28
N GLY A 42 4.90 -2.14 5.46
CA GLY A 42 4.05 -1.24 4.69
C GLY A 42 4.80 -0.58 3.54
N ALA A 43 4.14 -0.45 2.39
CA ALA A 43 4.60 0.30 1.23
C ALA A 43 3.48 1.23 0.74
N LEU A 44 3.78 2.53 0.61
CA LEU A 44 2.81 3.48 0.05
C LEU A 44 2.82 3.43 -1.48
N VAL A 45 1.63 3.20 -2.04
CA VAL A 45 1.36 3.26 -3.49
C VAL A 45 0.61 4.55 -3.78
N VAL A 46 1.22 5.44 -4.58
CA VAL A 46 0.69 6.78 -4.87
C VAL A 46 0.08 6.82 -6.27
N ASP A 47 -1.22 7.11 -6.34
CA ASP A 47 -1.93 7.42 -7.59
C ASP A 47 -2.08 8.93 -7.78
N HIS A 48 -2.06 9.36 -9.04
CA HIS A 48 -2.15 10.77 -9.42
C HIS A 48 -3.28 10.98 -10.40
N ARG A 49 -4.11 12.00 -10.15
CA ARG A 49 -5.23 12.36 -11.02
C ARG A 49 -5.20 13.85 -11.34
N GLN A 50 -5.19 14.16 -12.63
CA GLN A 50 -5.30 15.53 -13.10
C GLN A 50 -6.76 15.98 -13.08
N ILE A 51 -7.05 17.11 -12.45
CA ILE A 51 -8.40 17.68 -12.32
C ILE A 51 -8.39 19.16 -12.69
N GLY A 52 -9.43 19.61 -13.38
CA GLY A 52 -9.60 20.98 -13.81
C GLY A 52 -8.88 21.31 -15.13
N ALA A 53 -8.80 22.61 -15.44
CA ALA A 53 -8.33 23.08 -16.73
C ALA A 53 -7.36 24.27 -16.60
N VAL A 54 -6.50 24.39 -17.60
CA VAL A 54 -5.75 25.62 -17.83
C VAL A 54 -6.71 26.76 -18.18
N ALA A 55 -6.37 27.97 -17.79
CA ALA A 55 -7.14 29.16 -18.12
C ALA A 55 -6.32 30.07 -19.06
N PRO A 56 -6.99 30.86 -19.92
CA PRO A 56 -6.33 31.92 -20.67
C PRO A 56 -5.64 32.94 -19.77
N ALA A 57 -4.71 33.72 -20.33
CA ALA A 57 -4.04 34.81 -19.62
C ALA A 57 -5.07 35.76 -18.97
N GLY A 58 -4.81 36.17 -17.74
CA GLY A 58 -5.69 37.04 -16.95
C GLY A 58 -6.86 36.34 -16.25
N ARG A 59 -6.99 35.00 -16.38
CA ARG A 59 -7.99 34.20 -15.64
C ARG A 59 -7.32 33.19 -14.71
N ALA A 60 -7.96 32.90 -13.58
CA ALA A 60 -7.48 31.91 -12.64
C ALA A 60 -7.58 30.49 -13.24
N ALA A 61 -6.46 29.77 -13.27
CA ALA A 61 -6.44 28.37 -13.67
C ALA A 61 -7.01 27.48 -12.56
N SER A 62 -7.77 26.47 -12.97
CA SER A 62 -8.34 25.47 -12.07
C SER A 62 -7.59 24.14 -12.15
N LEU A 63 -6.52 24.07 -12.94
CA LEU A 63 -5.72 22.88 -13.11
C LEU A 63 -4.99 22.54 -11.81
N ARG A 64 -5.17 21.33 -11.33
CA ARG A 64 -4.46 20.78 -10.18
C ARG A 64 -4.24 19.28 -10.35
N CYS A 65 -3.17 18.81 -9.73
CA CYS A 65 -2.91 17.39 -9.57
C CYS A 65 -3.41 16.95 -8.19
N HIS A 66 -4.41 16.08 -8.16
CA HIS A 66 -4.78 15.35 -6.96
C HIS A 66 -3.91 14.10 -6.84
N TRP A 67 -3.64 13.69 -5.62
CA TRP A 67 -2.97 12.43 -5.34
C TRP A 67 -3.63 11.71 -4.18
N THR A 68 -3.55 10.39 -4.21
CA THR A 68 -3.97 9.49 -3.14
C THR A 68 -2.86 8.48 -2.89
N ALA A 69 -2.57 8.18 -1.64
CA ALA A 69 -1.60 7.15 -1.26
C ALA A 69 -2.29 6.07 -0.42
N GLN A 70 -2.22 4.82 -0.88
CA GLN A 70 -2.74 3.65 -0.17
C GLN A 70 -1.58 2.86 0.43
N LEU A 71 -1.81 2.25 1.60
CA LEU A 71 -0.79 1.45 2.28
C LEU A 71 -1.00 -0.03 1.93
N ALA A 72 -0.14 -0.56 1.06
CA ALA A 72 -0.02 -2.01 0.87
C ALA A 72 0.81 -2.59 2.03
N VAL A 73 0.35 -3.67 2.63
CA VAL A 73 0.95 -4.29 3.82
C VAL A 73 1.25 -5.76 3.53
N GLU A 74 2.46 -6.17 3.88
CA GLU A 74 2.88 -7.56 3.94
C GLU A 74 3.14 -7.92 5.40
N ARG A 75 2.46 -8.94 5.91
CA ARG A 75 2.64 -9.46 7.26
C ARG A 75 3.33 -10.82 7.21
N HIS A 76 4.37 -10.99 8.01
CA HIS A 76 5.00 -12.26 8.33
C HIS A 76 4.87 -12.55 9.83
N ALA A 77 4.26 -13.67 10.19
CA ALA A 77 4.15 -14.12 11.57
C ALA A 77 5.00 -15.37 11.81
N THR A 78 5.63 -15.46 12.97
CA THR A 78 6.44 -16.62 13.40
C THR A 78 6.04 -17.02 14.81
N THR A 79 5.69 -18.30 14.99
CA THR A 79 5.32 -18.88 16.29
C THR A 79 6.56 -19.26 17.09
N ALA A 80 6.39 -19.54 18.38
CA ALA A 80 7.45 -20.08 19.24
C ALA A 80 8.05 -21.42 18.72
N THR A 81 7.25 -22.21 17.98
CA THR A 81 7.69 -23.47 17.36
C THR A 81 8.40 -23.27 16.01
N GLY A 82 8.51 -22.02 15.53
CA GLY A 82 9.12 -21.68 14.25
C GLY A 82 8.20 -21.81 13.03
N ALA A 83 6.93 -22.18 13.22
CA ALA A 83 5.94 -22.15 12.14
C ALA A 83 5.71 -20.72 11.67
N THR A 84 5.47 -20.53 10.37
CA THR A 84 5.32 -19.19 9.78
C THR A 84 4.01 -19.04 9.00
N THR A 85 3.48 -17.82 8.99
CA THR A 85 2.32 -17.43 8.17
C THR A 85 2.65 -16.12 7.47
N GLN A 86 2.11 -15.93 6.27
CA GLN A 86 2.28 -14.71 5.51
C GLN A 86 0.95 -14.27 4.91
N ARG A 87 0.69 -12.97 4.91
CA ARG A 87 -0.49 -12.36 4.30
C ARG A 87 -0.15 -11.00 3.71
N SER A 88 -0.66 -10.72 2.51
CA SER A 88 -0.59 -9.39 1.90
C SER A 88 -1.99 -8.80 1.76
N PHE A 89 -2.14 -7.52 2.06
CA PHE A 89 -3.42 -6.82 1.98
C PHE A 89 -3.21 -5.30 1.82
N VAL A 90 -4.25 -4.58 1.43
CA VAL A 90 -4.23 -3.11 1.36
C VAL A 90 -5.06 -2.58 2.51
N SER A 91 -4.53 -1.59 3.22
CA SER A 91 -5.26 -0.88 4.27
C SER A 91 -6.39 -0.04 3.66
N ASP A 92 -7.54 -0.02 4.33
CA ASP A 92 -8.70 0.76 3.89
C ASP A 92 -8.49 2.28 3.99
N ARG A 93 -7.53 2.74 4.81
CA ARG A 93 -7.25 4.17 4.93
C ARG A 93 -6.26 4.61 3.85
N SER A 94 -6.61 5.71 3.19
CA SER A 94 -5.73 6.39 2.23
C SER A 94 -5.38 7.80 2.71
N LEU A 95 -4.15 8.23 2.42
CA LEU A 95 -3.77 9.63 2.48
C LEU A 95 -4.14 10.30 1.15
N SER A 96 -4.43 11.59 1.16
CA SER A 96 -4.70 12.32 -0.07
C SER A 96 -4.29 13.79 0.03
N GLY A 97 -4.08 14.41 -1.13
CA GLY A 97 -3.74 15.82 -1.23
C GLY A 97 -3.85 16.32 -2.66
N HIS A 98 -3.46 17.58 -2.86
CA HIS A 98 -3.39 18.15 -4.20
C HIS A 98 -2.33 19.23 -4.31
N ARG A 99 -1.90 19.51 -5.54
CA ARG A 99 -0.98 20.58 -5.91
C ARG A 99 -1.48 21.32 -7.15
N PRO A 100 -1.32 22.65 -7.25
CA PRO A 100 -1.68 23.37 -8.47
C PRO A 100 -0.80 22.94 -9.65
N GLY A 101 -1.37 22.95 -10.85
CA GLY A 101 -0.66 22.60 -12.09
C GLY A 101 -0.73 21.13 -12.50
N TRP A 102 0.08 20.77 -13.49
CA TRP A 102 0.11 19.45 -14.13
C TRP A 102 0.73 18.39 -13.22
N CYS A 103 0.15 17.18 -13.18
CA CYS A 103 0.71 16.08 -12.39
C CYS A 103 2.15 15.73 -12.77
N ALA A 104 2.49 15.79 -14.06
CA ALA A 104 3.84 15.51 -14.53
C ALA A 104 4.91 16.41 -13.87
N GLY A 105 4.59 17.69 -13.63
CA GLY A 105 5.49 18.65 -12.98
C GLY A 105 5.46 18.63 -11.46
N GLN A 106 4.51 17.90 -10.85
CA GLN A 106 4.32 17.89 -9.39
C GLN A 106 4.79 16.59 -8.72
N ARG A 107 5.25 15.58 -9.47
CA ARG A 107 5.61 14.26 -8.92
C ARG A 107 6.59 14.34 -7.74
N ASP A 108 7.68 15.09 -7.89
CA ASP A 108 8.71 15.19 -6.84
C ASP A 108 8.21 15.99 -5.63
N ALA A 109 7.38 17.00 -5.85
CA ALA A 109 6.77 17.76 -4.77
C ALA A 109 5.78 16.90 -3.98
N ILE A 110 4.98 16.11 -4.68
CA ILE A 110 4.03 15.16 -4.09
C ILE A 110 4.79 14.06 -3.33
N ALA A 111 5.90 13.53 -3.86
CA ALA A 111 6.74 12.58 -3.14
C ALA A 111 7.22 13.14 -1.78
N ARG A 112 7.59 14.43 -1.73
CA ARG A 112 7.93 15.12 -0.47
C ARG A 112 6.73 15.32 0.44
N ASP A 113 5.57 15.69 -0.11
CA ASP A 113 4.33 15.83 0.65
C ASP A 113 3.93 14.50 1.32
N VAL A 114 4.08 13.37 0.61
CA VAL A 114 3.86 12.02 1.13
C VAL A 114 4.90 11.65 2.19
N ALA A 115 6.19 11.92 1.94
CA ALA A 115 7.26 11.64 2.91
C ALA A 115 7.10 12.44 4.22
N ALA A 116 6.55 13.66 4.15
CA ALA A 116 6.24 14.47 5.32
C ALA A 116 5.13 13.89 6.21
N GLN A 117 4.39 12.88 5.75
CA GLN A 117 3.36 12.19 6.55
C GLN A 117 3.91 11.05 7.41
N SER A 118 5.22 10.94 7.61
CA SER A 118 5.87 9.82 8.32
C SER A 118 5.24 9.50 9.68
N ILE A 119 5.02 10.50 10.54
CA ILE A 119 4.40 10.32 11.87
C ILE A 119 2.96 9.80 11.77
N ALA A 120 2.22 10.20 10.73
CA ALA A 120 0.88 9.67 10.48
C ALA A 120 0.96 8.21 10.00
N LEU A 121 1.96 7.88 9.18
CA LEU A 121 2.19 6.54 8.66
C LEU A 121 2.60 5.55 9.77
N ASP A 122 3.48 5.94 10.69
CA ASP A 122 3.88 5.13 11.86
C ASP A 122 2.66 4.74 12.70
N ARG A 123 1.82 5.72 13.03
CA ARG A 123 0.58 5.46 13.77
C ARG A 123 -0.40 4.62 12.96
N HIS A 124 -0.40 4.80 11.64
CA HIS A 124 -1.29 4.05 10.76
C HIS A 124 -0.91 2.56 10.69
N ILE A 125 0.36 2.21 10.47
CA ILE A 125 0.79 0.80 10.43
C ILE A 125 0.56 0.09 11.77
N GLN A 126 0.73 0.80 12.89
CA GLN A 126 0.39 0.26 14.22
C GLN A 126 -1.12 0.02 14.38
N ALA A 127 -1.96 0.90 13.85
CA ALA A 127 -3.41 0.70 13.86
C ALA A 127 -3.82 -0.49 12.99
N VAL A 128 -3.25 -0.61 11.80
CA VAL A 128 -3.45 -1.75 10.91
C VAL A 128 -3.07 -3.07 11.59
N ALA A 129 -1.91 -3.11 12.25
CA ALA A 129 -1.48 -4.31 12.99
C ALA A 129 -2.49 -4.69 14.08
N ARG A 130 -2.98 -3.72 14.88
CA ARG A 130 -4.00 -3.97 15.89
C ARG A 130 -5.31 -4.49 15.32
N GLU A 131 -5.78 -3.92 14.21
CA GLU A 131 -7.01 -4.34 13.51
C GLU A 131 -6.88 -5.76 12.93
N ASP A 132 -5.68 -6.15 12.50
CA ASP A 132 -5.39 -7.47 11.91
C ASP A 132 -5.16 -8.58 12.95
N HIS A 133 -5.02 -8.26 14.24
CA HIS A 133 -4.75 -9.26 15.29
C HIS A 133 -5.77 -10.39 15.37
N ASP A 134 -7.06 -10.10 15.19
CA ASP A 134 -8.09 -11.13 15.26
C ASP A 134 -8.06 -12.07 14.06
N ILE A 135 -7.71 -11.54 12.87
CA ILE A 135 -7.46 -12.33 11.67
C ILE A 135 -6.22 -13.22 11.88
N LEU A 136 -5.13 -12.65 12.43
CA LEU A 136 -3.93 -13.41 12.75
C LEU A 136 -4.23 -14.58 13.70
N ARG A 137 -4.99 -14.32 14.79
CA ARG A 137 -5.37 -15.35 15.75
C ARG A 137 -6.12 -16.50 15.07
N ALA A 138 -7.10 -16.18 14.24
CA ALA A 138 -7.87 -17.19 13.50
C ALA A 138 -7.04 -17.98 12.47
N GLU A 139 -6.00 -17.38 11.88
CA GLU A 139 -5.03 -18.11 11.04
C GLU A 139 -4.17 -19.07 11.88
N LEU A 140 -3.70 -18.62 13.03
CA LEU A 140 -2.88 -19.42 13.94
C LEU A 140 -3.66 -20.61 14.52
N ASP A 141 -4.93 -20.43 14.87
CA ASP A 141 -5.81 -21.51 15.31
C ASP A 141 -5.94 -22.61 14.25
N ARG A 142 -6.11 -22.22 12.98
CA ARG A 142 -6.19 -23.17 11.85
C ARG A 142 -4.87 -23.91 11.65
N LEU A 143 -3.74 -23.22 11.78
CA LEU A 143 -2.43 -23.85 11.67
C LEU A 143 -2.20 -24.86 12.79
N HIS A 144 -2.51 -24.52 14.05
CA HIS A 144 -2.37 -25.46 15.16
C HIS A 144 -3.33 -26.65 15.05
N GLY A 145 -4.58 -26.42 14.65
CA GLY A 145 -5.53 -27.51 14.38
C GLY A 145 -5.04 -28.46 13.29
N SER A 146 -4.39 -27.93 12.23
CA SER A 146 -3.79 -28.76 11.18
C SER A 146 -2.56 -29.54 11.65
N VAL A 147 -1.74 -28.97 12.53
CA VAL A 147 -0.56 -29.65 13.10
C VAL A 147 -0.95 -30.75 14.07
N ALA A 148 -2.01 -30.57 14.87
CA ALA A 148 -2.47 -31.57 15.83
C ALA A 148 -3.17 -32.79 15.19
N ALA A 149 -3.61 -32.66 13.92
CA ALA A 149 -4.33 -33.71 13.19
C ALA A 149 -3.43 -34.59 12.30
N GLY A 150 -2.14 -34.26 12.18
CA GLY A 150 -1.14 -35.01 11.40
C GLY A 150 -0.20 -35.79 12.30
#